data_AF-A0A6A5TZX0-F1
#
_entry.id   AF-A0A6A5TZX0-F1
#
_cell.length_a   1.000
_cell.length_b   1.000
_cell.length_c   1.000
_cell.angle_alpha   90.00
_cell.angle_beta   90.00
_cell.angle_gamma   90.00
#
_symmetry.space_group_name_H-M   'P 1'
#
loop_
_entity.id
_entity.type
_entity.pdbx_description
1 polymer ?
#
loop_
_entity_poly.entity_id
_entity_poly.type
_entity_poly.pdbx_seq_one_letter_code
_entity_poly.pdbx_strand_id
1 'polypeptide(L)'
;MALKFLSRGSMKGEKAGSQNQLRANLSIGGALRLIARFFQFVMGITIIGLYATDLNRAHKAGVGYDSKWMYATVVGTLSAFVSLVFMLPLVKAWFFFYIDTLIFILYLTAFGIFGKMYIKEDAEGNKGITRMKHAVWIQLVNMLLWLGTAVYGALIFWKERKASTTLSGRAPSHV
;
A
#
# COMPACT_ATOMS: atom_id res chain seq x y z
N MET A 1 -24.57 47.14 15.74
CA MET A 1 -23.14 46.98 15.38
C MET A 1 -22.66 45.58 15.81
N ALA A 2 -23.19 44.49 15.20
CA ALA A 2 -22.94 43.12 15.70
C ALA A 2 -22.88 42.01 14.62
N LEU A 3 -22.88 42.33 13.32
CA LEU A 3 -23.02 41.31 12.25
C LEU A 3 -21.94 41.36 11.16
N LYS A 4 -20.76 41.93 11.44
CA LYS A 4 -19.65 41.98 10.46
C LYS A 4 -18.53 40.97 10.69
N PHE A 5 -18.59 40.13 11.73
CA PHE A 5 -17.52 39.17 12.06
C PHE A 5 -17.57 37.87 11.25
N LEU A 6 -18.73 37.47 10.71
CA LEU A 6 -18.88 36.18 10.02
C LEU A 6 -18.59 36.22 8.51
N SER A 7 -18.18 37.36 7.95
CA SER A 7 -18.21 37.56 6.49
C SER A 7 -16.89 37.38 5.74
N ARG A 8 -15.70 37.32 6.36
CA ARG A 8 -14.46 37.37 5.55
C ARG A 8 -13.32 36.55 6.13
N GLY A 9 -13.08 35.38 5.52
CA GLY A 9 -11.91 34.56 5.84
C GLY A 9 -11.78 33.28 5.03
N SER A 10 -11.48 33.38 3.73
CA SER A 10 -10.68 32.38 2.99
C SER A 10 -11.26 31.00 2.66
N MET A 11 -12.45 30.93 2.05
CA MET A 11 -12.83 29.73 1.24
C MET A 11 -12.11 29.68 -0.13
N LYS A 12 -11.34 30.71 -0.49
CA LYS A 12 -10.63 30.80 -1.78
C LYS A 12 -9.30 30.06 -1.74
N GLY A 13 -8.62 30.04 -0.59
CA GLY A 13 -7.39 29.28 -0.37
C GLY A 13 -7.63 27.77 -0.30
N GLU A 14 -8.75 27.34 0.30
CA GLU A 14 -9.12 25.92 0.40
C GLU A 14 -9.53 25.32 -0.95
N LYS A 15 -10.30 26.06 -1.76
CA LYS A 15 -10.63 25.67 -3.14
C LYS A 15 -9.39 25.66 -4.05
N ALA A 16 -8.46 26.59 -3.88
CA ALA A 16 -7.19 26.60 -4.61
C ALA A 16 -6.26 25.45 -4.18
N GLY A 17 -6.22 25.12 -2.89
CA GLY A 17 -5.49 23.96 -2.35
C GLY A 17 -6.07 22.63 -2.85
N SER A 18 -7.39 22.50 -2.89
CA SER A 18 -8.09 21.33 -3.44
C SER A 18 -7.88 21.18 -4.95
N GLN A 19 -8.00 22.26 -5.73
CA GLN A 19 -7.70 22.23 -7.17
C GLN A 19 -6.23 21.91 -7.47
N ASN A 20 -5.29 22.46 -6.68
CA ASN A 20 -3.86 22.15 -6.84
C ASN A 20 -3.55 20.72 -6.40
N GLN A 21 -4.21 20.17 -5.38
CA GLN A 21 -4.09 18.75 -5.02
C GLN A 21 -4.66 17.86 -6.13
N LEU A 22 -5.81 18.19 -6.72
CA LEU A 22 -6.38 17.45 -7.85
C LEU A 22 -5.46 17.49 -9.07
N ARG A 23 -4.88 18.66 -9.40
CA ARG A 23 -3.90 18.79 -10.49
C ARG A 23 -2.58 18.08 -10.20
N ALA A 24 -2.11 18.08 -8.96
CA ALA A 24 -0.92 17.31 -8.55
C ALA A 24 -1.17 15.80 -8.60
N ASN A 25 -2.39 15.33 -8.30
CA ASN A 25 -2.79 13.93 -8.48
C ASN A 25 -2.89 13.54 -9.97
N LEU A 26 -3.19 14.50 -10.85
CA LEU A 26 -3.15 14.33 -12.31
C LEU A 26 -1.74 14.49 -12.93
N SER A 27 -0.71 14.72 -12.11
CA SER A 27 0.69 14.63 -12.54
C SER A 27 1.07 13.18 -12.88
N ILE A 28 2.07 12.99 -13.74
CA ILE A 28 2.64 11.66 -14.08
C ILE A 28 2.96 10.85 -12.81
N GLY A 29 3.50 11.50 -11.77
CA GLY A 29 3.77 10.83 -10.48
C GLY A 29 2.52 10.41 -9.72
N GLY A 30 1.43 11.19 -9.80
CA GLY A 30 0.14 10.85 -9.21
C GLY A 30 -0.55 9.70 -9.95
N ALA A 31 -0.52 9.72 -11.29
CA ALA A 31 -1.03 8.65 -12.13
C ALA A 31 -0.30 7.32 -11.89
N LEU A 32 1.03 7.32 -11.86
CA LEU A 32 1.84 6.12 -11.56
C LEU A 32 1.54 5.56 -10.17
N ARG A 33 1.35 6.44 -9.17
CA ARG A 33 0.95 6.02 -7.82
C ARG A 33 -0.42 5.35 -7.84
N LEU A 34 -1.43 5.95 -8.49
CA LEU A 34 -2.77 5.37 -8.57
C LEU A 34 -2.77 4.00 -9.27
N ILE A 35 -2.03 3.87 -10.36
CA ILE A 35 -1.85 2.61 -11.08
C ILE A 35 -1.23 1.55 -10.15
N ALA A 36 -0.14 1.90 -9.45
CA ALA A 36 0.49 0.97 -8.51
C ALA A 36 -0.47 0.54 -7.39
N ARG A 37 -1.22 1.47 -6.80
CA ARG A 37 -2.23 1.17 -5.77
C ARG A 37 -3.34 0.27 -6.31
N PHE A 38 -3.77 0.48 -7.54
CA PHE A 38 -4.78 -0.35 -8.21
C PHE A 38 -4.31 -1.80 -8.35
N PHE A 39 -3.09 -2.01 -8.83
CA PHE A 39 -2.53 -3.35 -8.91
C PHE A 39 -2.33 -4.00 -7.53
N GLN A 40 -1.86 -3.25 -6.53
CA GLN A 40 -1.73 -3.74 -5.16
C GLN A 40 -3.08 -4.16 -4.55
N PHE A 41 -4.15 -3.41 -4.85
CA PHE A 41 -5.50 -3.74 -4.44
C PHE A 41 -6.01 -5.02 -5.11
N VAL A 42 -5.91 -5.11 -6.44
CA VAL A 42 -6.37 -6.28 -7.21
C VAL A 42 -5.62 -7.54 -6.77
N MET A 43 -4.30 -7.46 -6.60
CA MET A 43 -3.51 -8.58 -6.10
C MET A 43 -3.81 -8.91 -4.65
N GLY A 44 -4.05 -7.92 -3.79
CA GLY A 44 -4.51 -8.13 -2.42
C GLY A 44 -5.80 -8.96 -2.36
N ILE A 45 -6.81 -8.59 -3.15
CA ILE A 45 -8.06 -9.37 -3.26
C ILE A 45 -7.83 -10.76 -3.83
N THR A 46 -6.95 -10.88 -4.83
CA THR A 46 -6.60 -12.17 -5.43
C THR A 46 -5.98 -13.10 -4.38
N ILE A 47 -5.08 -12.59 -3.54
CA ILE A 47 -4.47 -13.31 -2.43
C ILE A 47 -5.54 -13.69 -1.39
N ILE A 48 -6.47 -12.81 -1.06
CA ILE A 48 -7.59 -13.17 -0.17
C ILE A 48 -8.34 -14.38 -0.76
N GLY A 49 -8.73 -14.33 -2.03
CA GLY A 49 -9.47 -15.42 -2.67
C GLY A 49 -8.70 -16.75 -2.69
N LEU A 50 -7.40 -16.71 -3.02
CA LEU A 50 -6.56 -17.91 -3.11
C LEU A 50 -6.38 -18.58 -1.75
N TYR A 51 -6.09 -17.82 -0.69
CA TYR A 51 -5.76 -18.36 0.63
C TYR A 51 -6.99 -18.56 1.53
N ALA A 52 -8.03 -17.72 1.42
CA ALA A 52 -9.27 -17.89 2.20
C ALA A 52 -10.09 -19.10 1.72
N THR A 53 -9.88 -19.58 0.49
CA THR A 53 -10.52 -20.81 0.01
C THR A 53 -10.16 -22.02 0.89
N ASP A 54 -8.91 -22.12 1.34
CA ASP A 54 -8.46 -23.22 2.20
C ASP A 54 -9.01 -23.07 3.63
N LEU A 55 -9.14 -21.84 4.13
CA LEU A 55 -9.83 -21.57 5.40
C LEU A 55 -11.31 -21.96 5.34
N ASN A 56 -12.02 -21.57 4.27
CA ASN A 56 -13.42 -21.92 4.09
C ASN A 56 -13.63 -23.42 3.96
N ARG A 57 -12.68 -24.14 3.32
CA ARG A 57 -12.70 -25.60 3.28
C ARG A 57 -12.52 -26.20 4.68
N ALA A 58 -11.58 -25.69 5.48
CA ALA A 58 -11.38 -26.13 6.86
C ALA A 58 -12.65 -25.91 7.71
N HIS A 59 -13.27 -24.73 7.59
CA HIS A 59 -14.53 -24.41 8.26
C HIS A 59 -15.63 -25.42 7.93
N LYS A 60 -15.84 -25.69 6.63
CA LYS A 60 -16.86 -26.64 6.16
C LYS A 60 -16.60 -28.08 6.59
N ALA A 61 -15.34 -28.46 6.75
CA ALA A 61 -14.94 -29.76 7.24
C ALA A 61 -14.99 -29.88 8.77
N GLY A 62 -15.30 -28.80 9.49
CA GLY A 62 -15.34 -28.79 10.96
C GLY A 62 -13.96 -28.95 11.61
N VAL A 63 -12.88 -28.67 10.87
CA VAL A 63 -11.50 -28.76 11.38
C VAL A 63 -10.96 -27.37 11.72
N GLY A 64 -9.97 -27.32 12.62
CA GLY A 64 -9.31 -26.07 13.01
C GLY A 64 -8.64 -25.35 11.83
N TYR A 65 -8.57 -24.02 11.91
CA TYR A 65 -7.90 -23.20 10.90
C TYR A 65 -6.38 -23.29 11.03
N ASP A 66 -5.69 -23.46 9.91
CA ASP A 66 -4.24 -23.33 9.89
C ASP A 66 -3.84 -21.85 10.00
N SER A 67 -2.93 -21.56 10.92
CA SER A 67 -2.42 -20.21 11.16
C SER A 67 -1.70 -19.60 9.94
N LYS A 68 -1.09 -20.42 9.08
CA LYS A 68 -0.38 -19.95 7.87
C LYS A 68 -1.35 -19.36 6.85
N TRP A 69 -2.47 -20.05 6.60
CA TRP A 69 -3.53 -19.58 5.71
C TRP A 69 -4.17 -18.31 6.27
N MET A 70 -4.45 -18.29 7.57
CA MET A 70 -5.04 -17.14 8.25
C MET A 70 -4.14 -15.91 8.19
N TYR A 71 -2.83 -16.08 8.42
CA TYR A 71 -1.85 -15.00 8.27
C TYR A 71 -1.87 -14.40 6.87
N ALA A 72 -1.80 -15.22 5.82
CA ALA A 72 -1.83 -14.73 4.44
C ALA A 72 -3.14 -14.00 4.09
N THR A 73 -4.28 -14.50 4.56
CA THR A 73 -5.58 -13.84 4.36
C THR A 73 -5.61 -12.48 5.05
N VAL A 74 -5.16 -12.38 6.31
CA VAL A 74 -5.12 -11.11 7.06
C VAL A 74 -4.20 -10.10 6.38
N VAL A 75 -3.00 -10.52 5.95
CA VAL A 75 -2.07 -9.66 5.21
C VAL A 75 -2.68 -9.20 3.88
N GLY A 76 -3.37 -10.10 3.16
CA GLY A 76 -4.12 -9.76 1.95
C GLY A 76 -5.21 -8.71 2.18
N THR A 77 -5.99 -8.87 3.27
CA THR A 77 -7.04 -7.92 3.66
C THR A 77 -6.47 -6.55 4.03
N LEU A 78 -5.41 -6.52 4.86
CA LEU A 78 -4.72 -5.28 5.21
C LEU A 78 -4.13 -4.59 3.99
N SER A 79 -3.50 -5.36 3.09
CA SER A 79 -2.98 -4.86 1.82
C SER A 79 -4.09 -4.22 0.99
N ALA A 80 -5.19 -4.94 0.73
CA ALA A 80 -6.28 -4.43 -0.09
C ALA A 80 -6.91 -3.17 0.53
N PHE A 81 -7.14 -3.18 1.85
CA PHE A 81 -7.70 -2.04 2.57
C PHE A 81 -6.78 -0.81 2.47
N VAL A 82 -5.49 -0.98 2.77
CA VAL A 82 -4.52 0.13 2.72
C VAL A 82 -4.35 0.65 1.29
N SER A 83 -4.28 -0.21 0.28
CA SER A 83 -4.23 0.21 -1.12
C SER A 83 -5.43 1.07 -1.49
N LEU A 84 -6.64 0.69 -1.06
CA LEU A 84 -7.87 1.44 -1.31
C LEU A 84 -7.86 2.81 -0.59
N VAL A 85 -7.46 2.84 0.69
CA VAL A 85 -7.35 4.10 1.46
C VAL A 85 -6.33 5.03 0.83
N PHE A 86 -5.20 4.50 0.36
CA PHE A 86 -4.12 5.29 -0.25
C PHE A 86 -4.40 5.74 -1.69
N MET A 87 -5.49 5.27 -2.32
CA MET A 87 -6.02 5.88 -3.56
C MET A 87 -6.73 7.20 -3.28
N LEU A 88 -7.29 7.38 -2.09
CA LEU A 88 -8.00 8.59 -1.74
C LEU A 88 -7.00 9.74 -1.51
N PRO A 89 -7.33 10.98 -1.89
CA PRO A 89 -6.47 12.15 -1.70
C PRO A 89 -6.39 12.61 -0.23
N LEU A 90 -6.68 11.73 0.73
CA LEU A 90 -6.83 12.05 2.15
C LEU A 90 -5.53 11.92 2.96
N VAL A 91 -4.57 11.13 2.47
CA VAL A 91 -3.39 10.75 3.25
C VAL A 91 -2.16 11.56 2.80
N LYS A 92 -1.47 12.17 3.78
CA LYS A 92 -0.26 12.97 3.52
C LYS A 92 0.93 12.09 3.12
N ALA A 93 1.74 12.58 2.18
CA ALA A 93 2.83 11.85 1.52
C ALA A 93 3.84 11.17 2.47
N TRP A 94 4.21 11.84 3.57
CA TRP A 94 5.20 11.37 4.54
C TRP A 94 4.82 10.11 5.33
N PHE A 95 3.53 9.78 5.45
CA PHE A 95 3.08 8.58 6.17
C PHE A 95 3.13 7.31 5.29
N PHE A 96 3.20 7.46 3.97
CA PHE A 96 3.04 6.34 3.04
C PHE A 96 4.17 5.31 3.11
N PHE A 97 5.42 5.75 3.25
CA PHE A 97 6.54 4.81 3.12
C PHE A 97 6.62 3.84 4.31
N TYR A 98 6.31 4.30 5.54
CA TYR A 98 6.32 3.43 6.72
C TYR A 98 5.30 2.29 6.61
N ILE A 99 4.09 2.62 6.14
CA ILE A 99 3.02 1.63 5.97
C ILE A 99 3.34 0.69 4.80
N ASP A 100 3.86 1.22 3.69
CA ASP A 100 4.27 0.40 2.57
C ASP A 100 5.39 -0.57 2.96
N THR A 101 6.37 -0.12 3.75
CA THR A 101 7.43 -0.98 4.30
C THR A 101 6.87 -2.04 5.24
N LEU A 102 5.91 -1.69 6.11
CA LEU A 102 5.27 -2.65 7.00
C LEU A 102 4.55 -3.75 6.21
N ILE A 103 3.74 -3.39 5.23
CA ILE A 103 3.01 -4.37 4.39
C ILE A 103 3.99 -5.22 3.57
N PHE A 104 5.06 -4.61 3.06
CA PHE A 104 6.14 -5.34 2.40
C PHE A 104 6.74 -6.42 3.32
N ILE A 105 7.09 -6.08 4.57
CA ILE A 105 7.66 -7.04 5.54
C ILE A 105 6.65 -8.16 5.83
N LEU A 106 5.37 -7.84 6.00
CA LEU A 106 4.32 -8.83 6.23
C LEU A 106 4.22 -9.82 5.06
N TYR A 107 4.26 -9.32 3.82
CA TYR A 107 4.30 -10.16 2.63
C TYR A 107 5.60 -10.93 2.47
N LEU A 108 6.74 -10.37 2.87
CA LEU A 108 8.02 -11.07 2.86
C LEU A 108 7.99 -12.29 3.78
N THR A 109 7.40 -12.16 4.98
CA THR A 109 7.18 -13.30 5.88
C THR A 109 6.22 -14.32 5.26
N ALA A 110 5.11 -13.88 4.66
CA ALA A 110 4.16 -14.79 3.99
C ALA A 110 4.85 -15.56 2.85
N PHE A 111 5.61 -14.85 2.01
CA PHE A 111 6.36 -15.43 0.91
C PHE A 111 7.44 -16.40 1.41
N GLY A 112 8.11 -16.12 2.52
CA GLY A 112 9.06 -17.06 3.13
C GLY A 112 8.40 -18.38 3.53
N ILE A 113 7.20 -18.32 4.13
CA ILE A 113 6.44 -19.51 4.56
C ILE A 113 5.98 -20.31 3.33
N PHE A 114 5.26 -19.66 2.42
CA PHE A 114 4.63 -20.35 1.29
C PHE A 114 5.62 -20.67 0.16
N GLY A 115 6.67 -19.87 0.02
CA GLY A 115 7.77 -20.13 -0.90
C GLY A 115 8.53 -21.40 -0.54
N LYS A 116 8.84 -21.61 0.76
CA LYS A 116 9.45 -22.85 1.24
C LYS A 116 8.54 -24.07 1.01
N MET A 117 7.24 -23.90 1.17
CA MET A 117 6.25 -24.99 1.06
C MET A 117 5.95 -25.41 -0.37
N TYR A 118 5.93 -24.48 -1.33
CA TYR A 118 5.38 -24.77 -2.66
C TYR A 118 6.35 -24.60 -3.83
N ILE A 119 7.44 -23.83 -3.71
CA ILE A 119 8.33 -23.57 -4.86
C ILE A 119 9.01 -24.86 -5.32
N LYS A 120 9.49 -25.67 -4.36
CA LYS A 120 10.22 -26.92 -4.64
C LYS A 120 9.34 -28.16 -4.65
N GLU A 121 8.08 -28.03 -4.25
CA GLU A 121 7.15 -29.16 -4.14
C GLU A 121 6.72 -29.62 -5.53
N ASP A 122 6.78 -30.94 -5.78
CA ASP A 122 6.22 -31.52 -6.99
C ASP A 122 4.69 -31.61 -6.84
N ALA A 123 3.97 -31.22 -7.89
CA ALA A 123 2.52 -31.20 -7.81
C ALA A 123 1.92 -32.60 -7.91
N GLU A 124 2.61 -33.59 -8.49
CA GLU A 124 2.14 -34.98 -8.65
C GLU A 124 0.67 -35.09 -9.13
N GLY A 125 0.21 -34.15 -9.96
CA GLY A 125 -1.17 -34.08 -10.45
C GLY A 125 -2.19 -33.43 -9.48
N ASN A 126 -1.77 -33.06 -8.26
CA ASN A 126 -2.59 -32.33 -7.29
C ASN A 126 -2.80 -30.87 -7.72
N LYS A 127 -4.00 -30.59 -8.23
CA LYS A 127 -4.44 -29.25 -8.65
C LYS A 127 -4.35 -28.19 -7.54
N GLY A 128 -4.44 -28.60 -6.27
CA GLY A 128 -4.27 -27.71 -5.12
C GLY A 128 -2.85 -27.18 -4.99
N ILE A 129 -1.84 -28.05 -5.16
CA ILE A 129 -0.43 -27.66 -5.14
C ILE A 129 -0.11 -26.75 -6.32
N THR A 130 -0.57 -27.10 -7.53
CA THR A 130 -0.39 -26.25 -8.72
C THR A 130 -0.98 -24.85 -8.52
N ARG A 131 -2.21 -24.74 -7.99
CA ARG A 131 -2.82 -23.45 -7.64
C ARG A 131 -1.95 -22.67 -6.67
N MET A 132 -1.40 -23.33 -5.65
CA MET A 132 -0.57 -22.66 -4.65
C MET A 132 0.78 -22.20 -5.20
N LYS A 133 1.37 -22.89 -6.16
CA LYS A 133 2.56 -22.42 -6.88
C LYS A 133 2.28 -21.09 -7.59
N HIS A 134 1.15 -20.96 -8.27
CA HIS A 134 0.73 -19.70 -8.88
C HIS A 134 0.44 -18.63 -7.83
N ALA A 135 -0.20 -18.99 -6.72
CA ALA A 135 -0.48 -18.07 -5.62
C ALA A 135 0.79 -17.47 -5.02
N VAL A 136 1.84 -18.27 -4.86
CA VAL A 136 3.16 -17.81 -4.38
C VAL A 136 3.77 -16.78 -5.32
N TRP A 137 3.67 -16.97 -6.64
CA TRP A 137 4.14 -16.00 -7.61
C TRP A 137 3.33 -14.70 -7.59
N ILE A 138 2.00 -14.77 -7.49
CA ILE A 138 1.14 -13.59 -7.33
C ILE A 138 1.50 -12.83 -6.06
N GLN A 139 1.71 -13.54 -4.95
CA GLN A 139 2.15 -12.97 -3.68
C GLN A 139 3.52 -12.28 -3.81
N LEU A 140 4.47 -12.89 -4.51
CA LEU A 140 5.79 -12.30 -4.77
C LEU A 140 5.67 -10.99 -5.58
N VAL A 141 4.88 -10.98 -6.65
CA VAL A 141 4.70 -9.76 -7.47
C VAL A 141 4.06 -8.65 -6.63
N ASN A 142 3.06 -8.97 -5.82
CA ASN A 142 2.45 -7.97 -4.93
C ASN A 142 3.44 -7.43 -3.89
N MET A 143 4.23 -8.32 -3.28
CA MET A 143 5.29 -7.97 -2.34
C MET A 143 6.29 -6.98 -2.99
N LEU A 144 6.71 -7.25 -4.22
CA LEU A 144 7.63 -6.37 -4.96
C LEU A 144 7.01 -5.02 -5.32
N LEU A 145 5.70 -4.97 -5.62
CA LEU A 145 5.01 -3.68 -5.79
C LEU A 145 5.03 -2.86 -4.50
N TRP A 146 4.75 -3.48 -3.35
CA TRP A 146 4.84 -2.80 -2.05
C TRP A 146 6.25 -2.32 -1.73
N LEU A 147 7.28 -3.10 -2.07
CA LEU A 147 8.67 -2.65 -1.98
C LEU A 147 8.94 -1.45 -2.88
N GLY A 148 8.50 -1.49 -4.13
CA GLY A 148 8.67 -0.40 -5.09
C GLY A 148 8.03 0.91 -4.60
N THR A 149 6.80 0.85 -4.08
CA THR A 149 6.13 2.03 -3.53
C THR A 149 6.77 2.51 -2.22
N ALA A 150 7.26 1.60 -1.37
CA ALA A 150 8.02 1.94 -0.17
C ALA A 150 9.32 2.69 -0.52
N VAL A 151 10.12 2.18 -1.46
CA VAL A 151 11.37 2.82 -1.90
C VAL A 151 11.08 4.19 -2.51
N TYR A 152 10.08 4.29 -3.40
CA TYR A 152 9.68 5.56 -3.98
C TYR A 152 9.26 6.59 -2.93
N GLY A 153 8.44 6.17 -1.95
CA GLY A 153 8.02 7.01 -0.82
C GLY A 153 9.20 7.48 0.03
N ALA A 154 10.15 6.59 0.32
CA ALA A 154 11.35 6.91 1.09
C ALA A 154 12.24 7.93 0.36
N LEU A 155 12.42 7.79 -0.97
CA LEU A 155 13.19 8.73 -1.79
C LEU A 155 12.57 10.13 -1.79
N ILE A 156 11.25 10.24 -1.94
CA ILE A 156 10.54 11.53 -1.87
C ILE A 156 10.69 12.15 -0.48
N PHE A 157 10.43 11.38 0.57
CA PHE A 157 10.54 11.86 1.95
C PHE A 157 11.92 12.45 2.24
N TRP A 158 12.98 11.75 1.81
CA TRP A 158 14.35 12.23 2.02
C TRP A 158 14.68 13.46 1.18
N LYS A 159 14.17 13.55 -0.05
CA LYS A 159 14.33 14.72 -0.93
C LYS A 159 13.65 15.96 -0.34
N GLU A 160 12.44 15.83 0.19
CA GLU A 160 11.70 16.93 0.83
C GLU A 160 12.40 17.44 2.09
N ARG A 161 12.92 16.53 2.94
CA ARG A 161 13.69 16.92 4.13
C ARG A 161 14.99 17.66 3.79
N LYS A 162 15.67 17.28 2.71
CA LYS A 162 16.86 18.01 2.21
C LYS A 162 16.49 19.39 1.65
N ALA A 163 15.35 19.55 0.96
CA ALA A 163 14.91 20.85 0.44
C ALA A 163 14.48 21.82 1.54
N SER A 164 13.83 21.33 2.60
CA SER A 164 13.42 22.14 3.75
C SER A 164 14.59 22.66 4.57
N THR A 165 15.74 21.98 4.56
CA THR A 165 16.94 22.42 5.30
C THR A 165 17.72 23.51 4.56
N THR A 166 17.67 23.54 3.23
CA THR A 166 18.31 24.59 2.40
C THR A 166 17.67 25.98 2.48
N LEU A 167 16.39 26.10 2.88
CA LEU A 167 15.68 27.39 2.99
C LEU A 167 15.81 28.07 4.37
N SER A 168 16.45 27.43 5.35
CA SER A 168 16.55 27.95 6.72
C SER A 168 17.88 28.61 7.09
N GLY A 169 18.81 28.78 6.14
CA GLY A 169 20.13 29.31 6.48
C GLY A 169 20.84 30.00 5.33
N ARG A 170 20.61 31.31 5.19
CA ARG A 170 21.57 32.37 4.81
C ARG A 170 20.82 33.64 4.38
N ALA A 171 20.30 34.38 5.36
CA ALA A 171 20.22 35.83 5.20
C ALA A 171 21.63 36.37 5.52
N PRO A 172 22.33 37.05 4.59
CA PRO A 172 23.55 37.75 4.95
C PRO A 172 23.17 38.87 5.94
N SER A 173 23.76 38.83 7.13
CA SER A 173 23.73 39.94 8.06
C SER A 173 24.33 41.15 7.36
N HIS A 174 23.50 42.17 7.14
CA HIS A 174 23.95 43.50 6.75
C HIS A 174 25.00 44.00 7.76
N VAL A 175 26.16 44.41 7.25
CA VAL A 175 27.07 45.37 7.89
C VAL A 175 26.97 46.65 7.07
#